data_AF-A0A2J6JE23-F1
#
_entry.id   AF-A0A2J6JE23-F1
#
_cell.length_a   1.000
_cell.length_b   1.000
_cell.length_c   1.000
_cell.angle_alpha   90.00
_cell.angle_beta   90.00
_cell.angle_gamma   90.00
#
_symmetry.space_group_name_H-M   'P 1'
#
loop_
_entity.id
_entity.type
_entity.pdbx_description
1 polymer ?
#
loop_
_entity_poly.entity_id
_entity_poly.type
_entity_poly.pdbx_seq_one_letter_code
_entity_poly.pdbx_strand_id
1 'polypeptide(L)'
;MRLRLFLFVFLFSASLALAAPLPPTLEPESPRFGEPLTLRLTLPPGDVNLAGLPDLGSFELLAPPRIDAGELRLLLLPMRPGVQTIPALSLQLGLGGALHTPPLTVTVITNDDGPLTPAPLKGWPDSESFAASPSVLFIAGSVALTLLTAGLIFRHRKSSEPRRSEDGDALLAQRAAQLAALAPTLEVQQLQEELGRIRFAPWPISNEERTALLAAIDSCCQKEAS
;
A
#
# COMPACT_ATOMS: atom_id res chain seq x y z
N MET A 1 -10.60 12.26 -59.48
CA MET A 1 -9.85 12.62 -58.25
C MET A 1 -10.71 12.81 -57.00
N ARG A 2 -12.02 13.13 -57.08
CA ARG A 2 -12.86 13.42 -55.90
C ARG A 2 -13.27 12.19 -55.06
N LEU A 3 -13.34 11.01 -55.66
CA LEU A 3 -13.81 9.79 -54.98
C LEU A 3 -12.80 9.23 -53.93
N ARG A 4 -11.49 9.44 -54.15
CA ARG A 4 -10.44 8.98 -53.22
C ARG A 4 -10.37 9.81 -51.94
N LEU A 5 -10.78 11.09 -52.00
CA LEU A 5 -10.81 11.97 -50.83
C LEU A 5 -11.93 11.58 -49.87
N PHE A 6 -13.11 11.23 -50.41
CA PHE A 6 -14.24 10.78 -49.59
C PHE A 6 -13.96 9.47 -48.85
N LEU A 7 -13.29 8.51 -49.50
CA LEU A 7 -12.96 7.24 -48.88
C LEU A 7 -11.93 7.41 -47.74
N PHE A 8 -10.99 8.33 -47.90
CA PHE A 8 -10.00 8.65 -46.86
C PHE A 8 -10.66 9.36 -45.66
N VAL A 9 -11.55 10.32 -45.91
CA VAL A 9 -12.30 11.00 -44.83
C VAL A 9 -13.22 10.03 -44.10
N PHE A 10 -13.87 9.09 -44.81
CA PHE A 10 -14.77 8.11 -44.21
C PHE A 10 -14.04 7.03 -43.38
N LEU A 11 -12.87 6.57 -43.84
CA LEU A 11 -12.00 5.64 -43.09
C LEU A 11 -11.32 6.32 -41.89
N PHE A 12 -10.96 7.60 -42.01
CA PHE A 12 -10.42 8.37 -40.89
C PHE A 12 -11.50 8.72 -39.86
N SER A 13 -12.74 9.02 -40.29
CA SER A 13 -13.86 9.24 -39.36
C SER A 13 -14.33 7.97 -38.66
N ALA A 14 -14.28 6.81 -39.34
CA ALA A 14 -14.61 5.52 -38.72
C ALA A 14 -13.56 5.07 -37.69
N SER A 15 -12.30 5.50 -37.85
CA SER A 15 -11.21 5.21 -36.91
C SER A 15 -11.16 6.17 -35.71
N LEU A 16 -11.90 7.29 -35.76
CA LEU A 16 -12.07 8.24 -34.64
C LEU A 16 -13.27 7.91 -33.75
N ALA A 17 -13.94 6.77 -33.95
CA ALA A 17 -14.78 6.15 -32.92
C ALA A 17 -13.89 5.54 -31.82
N LEU A 18 -12.98 6.36 -31.28
CA LEU A 18 -12.18 6.06 -30.12
C LEU A 18 -13.16 5.96 -28.96
N ALA A 19 -13.31 4.74 -28.45
CA ALA A 19 -14.23 4.31 -27.42
C ALA A 19 -14.45 5.39 -26.35
N ALA A 20 -15.68 5.91 -26.28
CA ALA A 20 -16.12 6.66 -25.12
C ALA A 20 -15.98 5.73 -23.91
N PRO A 21 -15.31 6.16 -22.81
CA PRO A 21 -15.23 5.34 -21.61
C PRO A 21 -16.64 5.03 -21.12
N LEU A 22 -16.96 3.74 -20.96
CA LEU A 22 -18.24 3.34 -20.40
C LEU A 22 -18.41 3.99 -19.01
N PRO A 23 -19.65 4.36 -18.63
CA PRO A 23 -19.89 4.99 -17.35
C PRO A 23 -19.47 4.07 -16.20
N PRO A 24 -19.00 4.63 -15.07
CA PRO A 24 -18.73 3.86 -13.86
C PRO A 24 -19.94 3.02 -13.46
N THR A 25 -19.69 1.80 -13.00
CA THR A 25 -20.72 0.92 -12.46
C THR A 25 -20.53 0.71 -10.96
N LEU A 26 -21.64 0.67 -10.22
CA LEU A 26 -21.68 0.46 -8.78
C LEU A 26 -22.36 -0.87 -8.50
N GLU A 27 -21.75 -1.67 -7.63
CA GLU A 27 -22.32 -2.94 -7.17
C GLU A 27 -22.27 -2.99 -5.63
N PRO A 28 -23.42 -3.03 -4.93
CA PRO A 28 -24.77 -2.97 -5.45
C PRO A 28 -25.11 -1.58 -6.04
N GLU A 29 -26.03 -1.55 -7.01
CA GLU A 29 -26.49 -0.31 -7.67
C GLU A 29 -27.12 0.68 -6.67
N SER A 30 -27.75 0.15 -5.62
CA SER A 30 -28.33 0.89 -4.51
C SER A 30 -27.53 0.62 -3.23
N PRO A 31 -26.43 1.34 -2.99
CA PRO A 31 -25.57 1.11 -1.83
C PRO A 31 -26.27 1.52 -0.53
N ARG A 32 -26.01 0.75 0.52
CA ARG A 32 -26.58 0.97 1.86
C ARG A 32 -25.52 1.45 2.82
N PHE A 33 -25.94 2.25 3.78
CA PHE A 33 -25.07 2.73 4.84
C PHE A 33 -24.52 1.54 5.66
N GLY A 34 -23.20 1.51 5.83
CA GLY A 34 -22.52 0.42 6.56
C GLY A 34 -22.36 -0.88 5.79
N GLU A 35 -22.76 -0.95 4.51
CA GLU A 35 -22.54 -2.12 3.65
C GLU A 35 -21.47 -1.86 2.60
N PRO A 36 -20.59 -2.84 2.30
CA PRO A 36 -19.55 -2.68 1.30
C PRO A 36 -20.14 -2.55 -0.11
N LEU A 37 -19.57 -1.67 -0.93
CA LEU A 37 -19.88 -1.51 -2.34
C LEU A 37 -18.61 -1.56 -3.18
N THR A 38 -18.73 -2.01 -4.42
CA THR A 38 -17.66 -2.04 -5.41
C THR A 38 -17.93 -1.01 -6.49
N LEU A 39 -17.00 -0.08 -6.68
CA LEU A 39 -16.97 0.82 -7.83
C LEU A 39 -16.08 0.21 -8.91
N ARG A 40 -16.62 0.03 -10.11
CA ARG A 40 -15.90 -0.46 -11.29
C ARG A 40 -15.83 0.63 -12.35
N LEU A 41 -14.63 0.84 -12.87
CA LEU A 41 -14.32 1.86 -13.86
C LEU A 41 -13.62 1.19 -15.04
N THR A 42 -14.20 1.27 -16.24
CA THR A 42 -13.55 0.80 -17.46
C THR A 42 -12.39 1.72 -17.80
N LEU A 43 -11.19 1.15 -17.94
CA LEU A 43 -9.97 1.89 -18.28
C LEU A 43 -9.78 1.93 -19.79
N PRO A 44 -9.17 2.99 -20.33
CA PRO A 44 -8.78 3.01 -21.73
C PRO A 44 -7.72 1.92 -22.01
N PRO A 45 -7.63 1.42 -23.24
CA PRO A 45 -6.61 0.42 -23.60
C PRO A 45 -5.19 0.99 -23.43
N GLY A 46 -4.33 0.24 -22.75
CA GLY A 46 -2.91 0.59 -22.53
C GLY A 46 -2.46 0.38 -21.09
N ASP A 47 -1.20 0.74 -20.80
CA ASP A 47 -0.67 0.74 -19.44
C ASP A 47 -1.25 1.94 -18.67
N VAL A 48 -2.25 1.66 -17.83
CA VAL A 48 -2.92 2.65 -16.99
C VAL A 48 -2.67 2.30 -15.52
N ASN A 49 -2.19 3.28 -14.76
CA ASN A 49 -1.98 3.16 -13.33
C ASN A 49 -2.77 4.24 -12.58
N LEU A 50 -3.18 3.95 -11.36
CA LEU A 50 -3.77 4.97 -10.49
C LEU A 50 -2.65 5.86 -9.94
N ALA A 51 -2.75 7.18 -10.15
CA ALA A 51 -1.73 8.15 -9.73
C ALA A 51 -1.64 8.32 -8.19
N GLY A 52 -2.63 7.78 -7.48
CA GLY A 52 -2.86 7.95 -6.06
C GLY A 52 -4.37 7.99 -5.77
N LEU A 53 -4.75 7.71 -4.53
CA LEU A 53 -6.15 7.81 -4.11
C LEU A 53 -6.41 9.22 -3.55
N PRO A 54 -7.41 9.96 -4.06
CA PRO A 54 -7.85 11.19 -3.42
C PRO A 54 -8.54 10.90 -2.10
N ASP A 55 -8.80 11.95 -1.31
CA ASP A 55 -9.69 11.84 -0.14
C ASP A 55 -11.12 11.51 -0.61
N LEU A 56 -11.57 10.30 -0.29
CA LEU A 56 -12.90 9.79 -0.66
C LEU A 56 -14.03 10.36 0.22
N GLY A 57 -13.69 11.19 1.20
CA GLY A 57 -14.63 11.92 2.05
C GLY A 57 -15.45 10.99 2.94
N SER A 58 -16.67 10.68 2.52
CA SER A 58 -17.61 9.85 3.29
C SER A 58 -17.56 8.36 2.90
N PHE A 59 -16.61 7.95 2.07
CA PHE A 59 -16.33 6.55 1.77
C PHE A 59 -14.98 6.14 2.32
N GLU A 60 -14.91 4.97 2.95
CA GLU A 60 -13.68 4.35 3.39
C GLU A 60 -13.26 3.25 2.41
N LEU A 61 -11.96 3.16 2.11
CA LEU A 61 -11.43 2.12 1.23
C LEU A 61 -11.15 0.84 2.05
N LEU A 62 -11.88 -0.24 1.74
CA LEU A 62 -11.78 -1.52 2.46
C LEU A 62 -10.62 -2.41 1.98
N ALA A 63 -10.18 -2.23 0.75
CA ALA A 63 -9.12 -3.04 0.13
C ALA A 63 -8.29 -2.19 -0.83
N PRO A 64 -7.00 -2.53 -1.06
CA PRO A 64 -6.18 -1.81 -2.01
C PRO A 64 -6.82 -1.81 -3.42
N PRO A 65 -6.71 -0.71 -4.18
CA PRO A 65 -7.24 -0.63 -5.54
C PRO A 65 -6.66 -1.74 -6.42
N ARG A 66 -7.51 -2.38 -7.22
CA ARG A 66 -7.08 -3.44 -8.15
C ARG A 66 -7.40 -3.07 -9.58
N ILE A 67 -6.48 -3.38 -10.49
CA ILE A 67 -6.68 -3.25 -11.92
C ILE A 67 -6.70 -4.65 -12.50
N ASP A 68 -7.87 -5.12 -12.90
CA ASP A 68 -8.09 -6.46 -13.45
C ASP A 68 -8.80 -6.34 -14.79
N ALA A 69 -8.29 -7.02 -15.82
CA ALA A 69 -8.92 -7.11 -17.14
C ALA A 69 -9.33 -5.76 -17.78
N GLY A 70 -8.58 -4.69 -17.53
CA GLY A 70 -8.89 -3.34 -18.04
C GLY A 70 -9.94 -2.58 -17.23
N GLU A 71 -10.24 -3.02 -16.01
CA GLU A 71 -11.12 -2.31 -15.07
C GLU A 71 -10.38 -1.95 -13.79
N LEU A 72 -10.54 -0.72 -13.33
CA LEU A 72 -10.19 -0.32 -11.97
C LEU A 72 -11.34 -0.68 -11.03
N ARG A 73 -11.04 -1.45 -9.99
CA ARG A 73 -11.97 -1.89 -8.95
C ARG A 73 -11.58 -1.29 -7.61
N LEU A 74 -12.54 -0.59 -7.00
CA LEU A 74 -12.43 0.00 -5.68
C LEU A 74 -13.49 -0.60 -4.76
N LEU A 75 -13.07 -1.19 -3.65
CA LEU A 75 -13.98 -1.71 -2.62
C LEU A 75 -14.14 -0.64 -1.52
N LEU A 76 -15.34 -0.09 -1.42
CA LEU A 76 -15.65 1.09 -0.63
C LEU A 76 -16.71 0.76 0.45
N LEU A 77 -16.66 1.49 1.56
CA LEU A 77 -17.67 1.46 2.62
C LEU A 77 -18.26 2.85 2.82
N PRO A 78 -19.58 3.06 2.66
CA PRO A 78 -20.23 4.31 2.96
C PRO A 78 -20.29 4.56 4.47
N MET A 79 -19.69 5.67 4.91
CA MET A 79 -19.61 6.09 6.31
C MET A 79 -20.71 7.07 6.72
N ARG A 80 -21.53 7.53 5.77
CA ARG A 80 -22.71 8.37 6.03
C ARG A 80 -23.88 7.92 5.16
N PRO A 81 -25.14 8.16 5.56
CA PRO A 81 -26.29 8.03 4.67
C PRO A 81 -26.49 9.30 3.81
N GLY A 82 -27.28 9.19 2.74
CA GLY A 82 -27.67 10.29 1.86
C GLY A 82 -26.83 10.44 0.60
N VAL A 83 -27.01 11.56 -0.10
CA VAL A 83 -26.31 11.87 -1.36
C VAL A 83 -24.86 12.23 -1.07
N GLN A 84 -23.94 11.47 -1.64
CA GLN A 84 -22.50 11.62 -1.47
C GLN A 84 -21.81 11.65 -2.82
N THR A 85 -20.62 12.25 -2.86
CA THR A 85 -19.86 12.37 -4.09
C THR A 85 -18.52 11.68 -3.92
N ILE A 86 -18.25 10.71 -4.79
CA ILE A 86 -16.93 10.13 -4.97
C ILE A 86 -16.13 11.12 -5.85
N PRO A 87 -14.97 11.60 -5.38
CA PRO A 87 -14.18 12.58 -6.12
C PRO A 87 -13.64 12.00 -7.43
N ALA A 88 -13.20 12.91 -8.31
CA ALA A 88 -12.47 12.55 -9.52
C ALA A 88 -11.20 11.75 -9.18
N LEU A 89 -11.01 10.62 -9.86
CA LEU A 89 -9.82 9.79 -9.74
C LEU A 89 -8.82 10.16 -10.85
N SER A 90 -7.55 10.25 -10.48
CA SER A 90 -6.45 10.58 -11.40
C SER A 90 -5.76 9.30 -11.86
N LEU A 91 -5.87 9.00 -13.15
CA LEU A 91 -5.25 7.87 -13.82
C LEU A 91 -4.02 8.37 -14.60
N GLN A 92 -2.87 7.75 -14.39
CA GLN A 92 -1.67 7.95 -15.19
C GLN A 92 -1.67 6.97 -16.37
N LEU A 93 -1.59 7.53 -17.58
CA LEU A 93 -1.44 6.82 -18.83
C LEU A 93 0.06 6.78 -19.17
N GLY A 94 0.61 5.58 -19.36
CA GLY A 94 2.04 5.29 -19.55
C GLY A 94 2.94 6.46 -20.00
N LEU A 95 2.94 6.80 -21.30
CA LEU A 95 3.84 7.78 -21.94
C LEU A 95 3.64 9.26 -21.51
N GLY A 96 3.10 9.51 -20.31
CA GLY A 96 3.08 10.83 -19.67
C GLY A 96 1.73 11.55 -19.71
N GLY A 97 0.64 10.84 -19.99
CA GLY A 97 -0.70 11.39 -19.94
C GLY A 97 -1.34 11.25 -18.56
N ALA A 98 -2.18 12.19 -18.16
CA ALA A 98 -3.07 12.03 -17.01
C ALA A 98 -4.52 12.12 -17.49
N LEU A 99 -5.36 11.20 -17.03
CA LEU A 99 -6.79 11.18 -17.28
C LEU A 99 -7.52 11.28 -15.94
N HIS A 100 -8.44 12.23 -15.84
CA HIS A 100 -9.27 12.40 -14.66
C HIS A 100 -10.66 11.83 -14.93
N THR A 101 -11.14 10.95 -14.06
CA THR A 101 -12.53 10.52 -14.11
C THR A 101 -13.44 11.66 -13.63
N PRO A 102 -14.68 11.76 -14.13
CA PRO A 102 -15.64 12.69 -13.54
C PRO A 102 -15.97 12.27 -12.09
N PRO A 103 -16.33 13.22 -11.22
CA PRO A 103 -16.86 12.89 -9.90
C PRO A 103 -18.18 12.12 -10.05
N LEU A 104 -18.40 11.14 -9.18
CA LEU A 104 -19.58 10.28 -9.21
C LEU A 104 -20.48 10.56 -8.01
N THR A 105 -21.71 10.98 -8.27
CA THR A 105 -22.72 11.16 -7.23
C THR A 105 -23.42 9.83 -6.96
N VAL A 106 -23.46 9.44 -5.69
CA VAL A 106 -24.02 8.17 -5.21
C VAL A 106 -25.01 8.47 -4.09
N THR A 107 -26.21 7.89 -4.19
CA THR A 107 -27.23 7.99 -3.13
C THR A 107 -27.12 6.77 -2.24
N VAL A 108 -26.72 6.96 -0.98
CA VAL A 108 -26.59 5.88 0.01
C VAL A 108 -27.85 5.80 0.84
N ILE A 109 -28.49 4.64 0.81
CA ILE A 109 -29.75 4.39 1.50
C ILE A 109 -29.45 4.05 2.96
N THR A 110 -30.17 4.68 3.90
CA THR A 110 -30.12 4.28 5.31
C THR A 110 -30.78 2.91 5.46
N ASN A 111 -30.23 2.01 6.28
CA ASN A 111 -31.00 0.84 6.69
C ASN A 111 -32.20 1.35 7.49
N ASP A 112 -33.38 1.41 6.84
CA ASP A 112 -34.66 1.60 7.51
C ASP A 112 -34.95 0.34 8.31
N ASP A 113 -34.27 0.19 9.44
CA ASP A 113 -34.80 -0.63 10.51
C ASP A 113 -36.05 0.12 10.99
N GLY A 114 -37.22 -0.51 10.77
CA GLY A 114 -38.53 0.01 11.16
C GLY A 114 -38.55 0.53 12.60
N PRO A 115 -39.58 1.33 12.96
CA PRO A 115 -39.56 2.29 14.06
C PRO A 115 -38.79 1.75 15.27
N LEU A 116 -37.52 2.19 15.37
CA LEU A 116 -36.68 1.91 16.51
C LEU A 116 -37.36 2.58 17.70
N THR A 117 -38.13 1.82 18.48
CA THR A 117 -38.51 2.21 19.83
C THR A 117 -37.22 2.63 20.52
N PRO A 118 -37.04 3.91 20.88
CA PRO A 118 -35.83 4.35 21.53
C PRO A 118 -35.74 3.56 22.84
N ALA A 119 -34.77 2.67 22.93
CA ALA A 119 -34.43 2.05 24.20
C ALA A 119 -34.11 3.20 25.17
N PRO A 120 -34.71 3.24 26.38
CA PRO A 120 -34.46 4.33 27.30
C PRO A 120 -32.96 4.39 27.57
N LEU A 121 -32.34 5.51 27.18
CA LEU A 121 -30.94 5.80 27.47
C LEU A 121 -30.79 5.72 28.99
N LYS A 122 -30.15 4.65 29.45
CA LYS A 122 -29.71 4.52 30.83
C LYS A 122 -28.73 5.67 31.04
N GLY A 123 -29.17 6.68 31.78
CA GLY A 123 -28.47 7.96 31.92
C GLY A 123 -26.98 7.74 32.13
N TRP A 124 -26.17 8.28 31.22
CA TRP A 124 -24.75 8.41 31.48
C TRP A 124 -24.58 9.29 32.72
N PRO A 125 -23.66 8.93 33.63
CA PRO A 125 -23.34 9.81 34.75
C PRO A 125 -22.90 11.15 34.18
N ASP A 126 -23.49 12.23 34.69
CA ASP A 126 -23.18 13.59 34.29
C ASP A 126 -21.67 13.80 34.23
N SER A 127 -21.20 14.41 33.14
CA SER A 127 -19.80 14.73 32.96
C SER A 127 -19.38 15.71 34.05
N GLU A 128 -18.75 15.20 35.11
CA GLU A 128 -17.96 16.05 35.99
C GLU A 128 -16.87 16.70 35.12
N SER A 129 -16.93 18.02 35.04
CA SER A 129 -15.91 18.82 34.37
C SER A 129 -14.57 18.54 35.04
N PHE A 130 -13.75 17.69 34.43
CA PHE A 130 -12.36 17.48 34.84
C PHE A 130 -11.59 18.77 34.56
N ALA A 131 -11.52 19.66 35.55
CA ALA A 131 -10.56 20.74 35.56
C ALA A 131 -9.16 20.12 35.58
N ALA A 132 -8.51 20.07 34.42
CA ALA A 132 -7.15 19.56 34.31
C ALA A 132 -6.24 20.38 35.23
N SER A 133 -5.81 19.76 36.33
CA SER A 133 -4.84 20.35 37.25
C SER A 133 -3.58 20.76 36.46
N PRO A 134 -3.01 21.96 36.70
CA PRO A 134 -1.83 22.45 35.99
C PRO A 134 -0.62 21.50 36.09
N SER A 135 -0.61 20.60 37.07
CA SER A 135 0.38 19.54 37.22
C SER A 135 0.36 18.52 36.07
N VAL A 136 -0.82 18.21 35.51
CA VAL A 136 -0.99 17.21 34.44
C VAL A 136 -0.46 17.73 33.10
N LEU A 137 -0.62 19.04 32.84
CA LEU A 137 -0.07 19.71 31.66
C LEU A 137 1.47 19.73 31.69
N PHE A 138 2.07 19.93 32.86
CA PHE A 138 3.53 19.86 32.99
C PHE A 138 4.09 18.46 32.76
N ILE A 139 3.41 17.42 33.27
CA ILE A 139 3.83 16.03 33.04
C ILE A 139 3.70 15.67 31.56
N ALA A 140 2.57 15.99 30.92
CA ALA A 140 2.36 15.73 29.49
C ALA A 140 3.38 16.49 28.61
N GLY A 141 3.69 17.74 28.96
CA GLY A 141 4.72 18.53 28.27
C GLY A 141 6.13 17.94 28.40
N SER A 142 6.49 17.45 29.60
CA SER A 142 7.80 16.83 29.83
C SER A 142 7.96 15.50 29.07
N VAL A 143 6.92 14.68 29.00
CA VAL A 143 6.92 13.41 28.25
C VAL A 143 7.06 13.68 26.75
N ALA A 144 6.31 14.63 26.21
CA ALA A 144 6.40 15.01 24.80
C ALA A 144 7.82 15.50 24.43
N LEU A 145 8.46 16.30 25.29
CA LEU A 145 9.82 16.80 25.05
C LEU A 145 10.86 15.68 25.10
N THR A 146 10.72 14.71 26.01
CA THR A 146 11.62 13.55 26.06
C THR A 146 11.47 12.62 24.86
N LEU A 147 10.25 12.41 24.36
CA LEU A 147 10.03 11.61 23.15
C LEU A 147 10.59 12.29 21.90
N LEU A 148 10.48 13.62 21.82
CA LEU A 148 10.97 14.39 20.67
C LEU A 148 12.49 14.42 20.61
N THR A 149 13.15 14.58 21.78
CA THR A 149 14.62 14.54 21.88
C THR A 149 15.17 13.12 21.68
N ALA A 150 14.52 12.08 22.22
CA ALA A 150 14.88 10.69 21.95
C ALA A 150 14.75 10.34 20.46
N GLY A 151 13.69 10.81 19.79
CA GLY A 151 13.48 10.61 18.36
C GLY A 151 14.55 11.31 17.50
N LEU A 152 14.98 12.52 17.88
CA LEU A 152 16.03 13.27 17.19
C LEU A 152 17.41 12.60 17.33
N ILE A 153 17.73 12.09 18.53
CA ILE A 153 18.98 11.35 18.77
C ILE A 153 18.97 10.02 18.01
N PHE A 154 17.84 9.30 17.97
CA PHE A 154 17.71 8.08 17.17
C PHE A 154 17.89 8.34 15.67
N ARG A 155 17.35 9.46 15.18
CA ARG A 155 17.45 9.84 13.77
C ARG A 155 18.87 10.25 13.37
N HIS A 156 19.63 10.86 14.27
CA HIS A 156 21.06 11.14 14.04
C HIS A 156 21.95 9.88 14.10
N ARG A 157 21.63 8.91 14.97
CA ARG A 157 22.35 7.62 14.99
C ARG A 157 22.08 6.77 13.73
N LYS A 158 20.87 6.82 13.17
CA LYS A 158 20.55 6.16 11.89
C LYS A 158 21.36 6.70 10.69
N SER A 159 21.78 7.96 10.74
CA SER A 159 22.62 8.55 9.69
C SER A 159 24.10 8.15 9.79
N SER A 160 24.50 7.51 10.90
CA SER A 160 25.86 7.03 11.15
C SER A 160 25.95 5.50 11.20
N GLU A 161 24.82 4.79 11.04
CA GLU A 161 24.83 3.35 10.82
C GLU A 161 25.37 3.03 9.42
N PRO A 162 26.32 2.09 9.29
CA PRO A 162 26.77 1.63 7.99
C PRO A 162 25.56 1.02 7.27
N ARG A 163 25.10 1.74 6.23
CA ARG A 163 24.04 1.31 5.33
C ARG A 163 24.34 -0.12 4.88
N ARG A 164 23.45 -1.05 5.21
CA ARG A 164 23.48 -2.43 4.75
C ARG A 164 23.66 -2.41 3.23
N SER A 165 24.85 -2.76 2.74
CA SER A 165 25.17 -2.68 1.32
C SER A 165 24.41 -3.79 0.60
N GLU A 166 23.57 -3.42 -0.38
CA GLU A 166 22.81 -4.36 -1.20
C GLU A 166 23.74 -5.41 -1.84
N ASP A 167 24.97 -5.02 -2.19
CA ASP A 167 26.01 -5.91 -2.70
C ASP A 167 26.46 -7.00 -1.69
N GLY A 168 26.43 -6.68 -0.39
CA GLY A 168 26.84 -7.61 0.68
C GLY A 168 25.80 -8.70 0.94
N ASP A 169 24.52 -8.36 0.86
CA ASP A 169 23.43 -9.32 1.03
C ASP A 169 23.33 -10.26 -0.19
N ALA A 170 23.61 -9.78 -1.40
CA ALA A 170 23.65 -10.60 -2.61
C ALA A 170 24.76 -11.66 -2.57
N LEU A 171 25.96 -11.30 -2.11
CA LEU A 171 27.09 -12.24 -1.94
C LEU A 171 26.78 -13.31 -0.89
N LEU A 172 26.18 -12.95 0.24
CA LEU A 172 25.78 -13.92 1.27
C LEU A 172 24.69 -14.88 0.77
N ALA A 173 23.73 -14.40 -0.02
CA ALA A 173 22.72 -15.25 -0.64
C ALA A 173 23.30 -16.24 -1.65
N GLN A 174 24.28 -15.81 -2.46
CA GLN A 174 24.97 -16.70 -3.40
C GLN A 174 25.75 -17.80 -2.67
N ARG A 175 26.44 -17.47 -1.57
CA ARG A 175 27.19 -18.44 -0.77
C ARG A 175 26.28 -19.39 0.01
N ALA A 176 25.12 -18.93 0.46
CA ALA A 176 24.10 -19.81 1.05
C ALA A 176 23.62 -20.89 0.06
N ALA A 177 23.45 -20.54 -1.23
CA ALA A 177 23.08 -21.50 -2.26
C ALA A 177 24.18 -22.54 -2.52
N GLN A 178 25.45 -22.14 -2.46
CA GLN A 178 26.59 -23.07 -2.56
C GLN A 178 26.66 -24.01 -1.35
N LEU A 179 26.48 -23.46 -0.14
CA LEU A 179 26.46 -24.22 1.11
C LEU A 179 25.29 -25.23 1.17
N ALA A 180 24.16 -24.90 0.56
CA ALA A 180 22.99 -25.79 0.46
C ALA A 180 23.16 -26.95 -0.53
N ALA A 181 24.13 -26.85 -1.46
CA ALA A 181 24.40 -27.88 -2.46
C ALA A 181 25.40 -28.96 -1.96
N LEU A 182 26.03 -28.75 -0.80
CA LEU A 182 27.01 -29.65 -0.20
C LEU A 182 26.33 -30.71 0.68
N ALA A 183 27.06 -31.78 1.02
CA ALA A 183 26.49 -32.82 1.87
C ALA A 183 26.20 -32.25 3.27
N PRO A 184 25.06 -32.58 3.90
CA PRO A 184 24.68 -32.01 5.20
C PRO A 184 25.53 -32.61 6.33
N THR A 185 26.77 -32.13 6.46
CA THR A 185 27.67 -32.42 7.57
C THR A 185 27.37 -31.48 8.74
N LEU A 186 27.88 -31.83 9.94
CA LEU A 186 27.67 -31.02 11.14
C LEU A 186 28.28 -29.61 11.00
N GLU A 187 29.41 -29.49 10.30
CA GLU A 187 30.05 -28.20 9.98
C GLU A 187 29.19 -27.36 9.02
N VAL A 188 28.63 -27.98 7.97
CA VAL A 188 27.74 -27.32 7.00
C VAL A 188 26.45 -26.84 7.67
N GLN A 189 25.86 -27.64 8.56
CA GLN A 189 24.64 -27.26 9.28
C GLN A 189 24.88 -26.08 10.23
N GLN A 190 26.00 -26.06 10.95
CA GLN A 190 26.37 -24.93 11.82
C GLN A 190 26.57 -23.64 11.00
N LEU A 191 27.26 -23.73 9.87
CA LEU A 191 27.45 -22.58 8.99
C LEU A 191 26.14 -22.07 8.38
N GLN A 192 25.19 -22.97 8.06
CA GLN A 192 23.86 -22.57 7.58
C GLN A 192 23.05 -21.85 8.67
N GLU A 193 23.10 -22.32 9.91
CA GLU A 193 22.43 -21.69 11.04
C GLU A 193 23.02 -20.30 11.34
N GLU A 194 24.35 -20.16 11.31
CA GLU A 194 25.01 -18.87 11.51
C GLU A 194 24.68 -17.88 10.38
N LEU A 195 24.67 -18.33 9.12
CA LEU A 195 24.29 -17.51 7.97
C LEU A 195 22.81 -17.08 8.08
N GLY A 196 21.92 -17.98 8.51
CA GLY A 196 20.52 -17.66 8.79
C GLY A 196 20.38 -16.60 9.88
N ARG A 197 21.01 -16.81 11.04
CA ARG A 197 21.03 -15.85 12.16
C ARG A 197 21.48 -14.47 11.72
N ILE A 198 22.53 -14.41 10.91
CA ILE A 198 23.14 -13.16 10.44
C ILE A 198 22.26 -12.46 9.39
N ARG A 199 21.73 -13.21 8.42
CA ARG A 199 20.88 -12.65 7.35
C ARG A 199 19.59 -12.05 7.89
N PHE A 200 19.02 -12.65 8.94
CA PHE A 200 17.77 -12.21 9.56
C PHE A 200 17.97 -11.44 10.88
N ALA A 201 19.20 -11.03 11.22
CA ALA A 201 19.47 -10.23 12.41
C ALA A 201 18.85 -8.82 12.29
N PRO A 202 18.35 -8.23 13.40
CA PRO A 202 17.78 -6.88 13.40
C PRO A 202 18.84 -5.77 13.25
N TRP A 203 20.13 -6.08 13.38
CA TRP A 203 21.24 -5.14 13.31
C TRP A 203 22.24 -5.55 12.20
N PRO A 204 22.90 -4.60 11.52
CA PRO A 204 23.93 -4.93 10.54
C PRO A 204 25.17 -5.53 11.23
N ILE A 205 25.69 -6.63 10.68
CA ILE A 205 26.95 -7.24 11.13
C ILE A 205 28.15 -6.36 10.77
N SER A 206 29.23 -6.48 11.53
CA SER A 206 30.49 -5.84 11.20
C SER A 206 31.11 -6.44 9.91
N ASN A 207 31.93 -5.66 9.21
CA ASN A 207 32.62 -6.16 8.01
C ASN A 207 33.60 -7.30 8.33
N GLU A 208 34.19 -7.31 9.53
CA GLU A 208 35.13 -8.34 9.97
C GLU A 208 34.42 -9.68 10.21
N GLU A 209 33.25 -9.66 10.87
CA GLU A 209 32.42 -10.86 11.04
C GLU A 209 31.93 -11.40 9.69
N ARG A 210 31.58 -10.50 8.77
CA ARG A 210 31.15 -10.87 7.42
C ARG A 210 32.27 -11.56 6.64
N THR A 211 33.48 -11.02 6.64
CA THR A 211 34.60 -11.61 5.91
C THR A 211 35.06 -12.93 6.53
N ALA A 212 35.03 -13.05 7.87
CA ALA A 212 35.34 -14.30 8.56
C ALA A 212 34.34 -15.42 8.19
N LEU A 213 33.04 -15.11 8.16
CA LEU A 213 32.00 -16.07 7.78
C LEU A 213 32.15 -16.52 6.31
N LEU A 214 32.39 -15.56 5.40
CA LEU A 214 32.60 -15.88 3.98
C LEU A 214 33.85 -16.75 3.78
N ALA A 215 34.94 -16.48 4.50
CA ALA A 215 36.14 -17.30 4.45
C ALA A 215 35.93 -18.71 5.01
N ALA A 216 35.11 -18.86 6.06
CA ALA A 216 34.76 -20.18 6.61
C ALA A 216 33.94 -21.02 5.62
N ILE A 217 32.97 -20.39 4.94
CA ILE A 217 32.19 -21.03 3.87
C ILE A 217 33.09 -21.44 2.70
N ASP A 218 33.99 -20.55 2.27
CA ASP A 218 34.95 -20.86 1.20
C ASP A 218 35.88 -22.01 1.56
N SER A 219 36.37 -22.06 2.81
CA SER A 219 37.20 -23.17 3.30
C SER A 219 36.44 -24.50 3.32
N CYS A 220 35.16 -24.47 3.70
CA CYS A 220 34.29 -25.65 3.71
C CYS A 220 34.05 -26.17 2.27
N CYS A 221 33.68 -25.29 1.34
CA CYS A 221 33.48 -25.64 -0.07
C CYS A 221 34.76 -26.21 -0.73
N GLN A 222 35.95 -25.71 -0.37
CA GLN A 222 37.22 -26.19 -0.93
C GLN A 222 37.61 -27.59 -0.42
N LYS A 223 37.29 -27.92 0.85
CA LYS A 223 37.58 -29.23 1.44
C LYS A 223 36.76 -30.35 0.83
N GLU A 224 35.53 -30.09 0.40
CA GLU A 224 34.68 -31.10 -0.27
C GLU A 224 35.03 -31.27 -1.76
N ALA A 225 35.75 -30.30 -2.36
CA ALA A 225 36.20 -30.37 -3.76
C ALA A 225 37.58 -31.04 -3.94
N SER A 226 38.29 -31.37 -2.85
CA SER A 226 39.63 -32.00 -2.83
C SER A 226 39.55 -33.47 -2.44
#